data_AF-A0A553I8U5-F1
#
_entry.id   AF-A0A553I8U5-F1
#
_cell.length_a   1.000
_cell.length_b   1.000
_cell.length_c   1.000
_cell.angle_alpha   90.00
_cell.angle_beta   90.00
_cell.angle_gamma   90.00
#
_symmetry.space_group_name_H-M   'P 1'
#
loop_
_entity.id
_entity.type
_entity.pdbx_description
1 polymer ?
#
loop_
_entity_poly.entity_id
_entity_poly.type
_entity_poly.pdbx_seq_one_letter_code
_entity_poly.pdbx_strand_id
1 'polypeptide(L)'
;MDTESTHRQEALSSRNVTKTNSDVTLPKRHEEMQYLDLVQEILANGEHRPDRTGTGTYSIFAPPSLKFSLNNNGQPILPLLTTKRVFLKAVVAELLWFVEGNTSSTALSEAGVKIWDGNGSREFLDSVGLSHREVGDLGPVYGFQWRHFGAEYVDAKTDYTGKGVDQLAEVIQKLRNNPYDRRIILSAWNPADLKKMALPPCHMFAQFYVSYPRSERNEAQQNGGKKQGHLHCQLYQRSCDMGLGVPFNIASYALLTHMIAHVCELVPGSLTHVMGDAHVYCDHVDALKVQLEREPRPFPTLEIAREKGGSIDGWKVEDLIVKDYNPHKTIAMKIQRRCQLRDKYKAEMSVDDACPSSTVVSTVPSRTAAFASTTLIAVSVAAIDMVFIIGGAVIGRVAALWMISEMMKEKPIMHRIVQNELEADAFIREILANPGLTIELMGHVFINGKCVKRYNRFFNLSTTFGVPIPPYKIEKLLTGGAHGE
;
A
#
# COMPACT_ATOMS: atom_id res chain seq x y z
N MET A 1 58.36 -72.38 -40.02
CA MET A 1 57.79 -71.82 -38.78
C MET A 1 56.29 -71.76 -38.98
N ASP A 2 55.63 -72.92 -38.80
CA ASP A 2 54.59 -73.19 -37.79
C ASP A 2 53.78 -71.97 -37.29
N THR A 3 52.46 -71.97 -37.10
CA THR A 3 51.36 -72.94 -37.20
C THR A 3 50.04 -72.15 -37.00
N GLU A 4 48.94 -72.66 -37.59
CA GLU A 4 47.56 -72.75 -37.06
C GLU A 4 46.92 -71.60 -36.22
N SER A 5 45.75 -71.12 -36.64
CA SER A 5 44.44 -71.72 -36.25
C SER A 5 43.24 -70.75 -36.37
N THR A 6 42.17 -71.33 -36.89
CA THR A 6 40.79 -70.86 -37.08
C THR A 6 39.93 -70.89 -35.80
N HIS A 7 38.88 -70.06 -35.81
CA HIS A 7 37.57 -70.19 -35.14
C HIS A 7 37.48 -70.37 -33.61
N ARG A 8 36.81 -69.41 -32.95
CA ARG A 8 35.72 -69.75 -32.01
C ARG A 8 34.67 -68.64 -31.93
N GLN A 9 33.44 -69.10 -32.08
CA GLN A 9 32.16 -68.42 -32.02
C GLN A 9 31.66 -68.49 -30.56
N GLU A 10 30.93 -67.47 -30.12
CA GLU A 10 29.71 -67.54 -29.28
C GLU A 10 29.59 -66.50 -28.15
N ALA A 11 28.34 -66.00 -28.07
CA ALA A 11 27.63 -65.50 -26.90
C ALA A 11 27.98 -64.11 -26.36
N LEU A 12 27.18 -63.12 -26.76
CA LEU A 12 26.51 -62.23 -25.80
C LEU A 12 25.21 -61.67 -26.38
N SER A 13 24.18 -62.49 -26.14
CA SER A 13 22.76 -62.20 -25.97
C SER A 13 22.38 -60.74 -25.66
N SER A 14 21.40 -60.28 -26.45
CA SER A 14 20.37 -59.27 -26.18
C SER A 14 20.40 -58.55 -24.82
N ARG A 15 20.62 -57.23 -24.86
CA ARG A 15 20.01 -56.30 -23.91
C ARG A 15 19.01 -55.42 -24.66
N ASN A 16 17.74 -55.79 -24.52
CA ASN A 16 16.61 -54.90 -24.79
C ASN A 16 16.79 -53.62 -23.97
N VAL A 17 17.19 -52.53 -24.63
CA VAL A 17 17.05 -51.19 -24.06
C VAL A 17 15.59 -50.80 -24.22
N THR A 18 14.78 -51.13 -23.22
CA THR A 18 13.46 -50.54 -23.04
C THR A 18 13.62 -49.03 -22.91
N LYS A 19 13.29 -48.30 -23.97
CA LYS A 19 13.07 -46.84 -23.92
C LYS A 19 11.84 -46.59 -23.05
N THR A 20 12.02 -46.41 -21.76
CA THR A 20 11.02 -45.75 -20.92
C THR A 20 11.05 -44.25 -21.23
N ASN A 21 10.33 -43.86 -22.28
CA ASN A 21 9.92 -42.49 -22.50
C ASN A 21 8.81 -42.17 -21.48
N SER A 22 9.21 -41.84 -20.26
CA SER A 22 8.37 -41.07 -19.34
C SER A 22 8.97 -39.69 -19.27
N ASP A 23 8.57 -38.83 -20.21
CA ASP A 23 8.78 -37.39 -20.14
C ASP A 23 7.92 -36.90 -18.98
N VAL A 24 8.43 -37.02 -17.75
CA VAL A 24 7.79 -36.49 -16.55
C VAL A 24 8.01 -34.99 -16.58
N THR A 25 7.20 -34.28 -17.37
CA THR A 25 7.09 -32.83 -17.26
C THR A 25 6.63 -32.51 -15.84
N LEU A 26 7.54 -32.02 -15.00
CA LEU A 26 7.20 -31.52 -13.67
C LEU A 26 6.05 -30.51 -13.82
N PRO A 27 5.00 -30.62 -12.99
CA PRO A 27 3.85 -29.72 -13.10
C PRO A 27 4.32 -28.26 -12.96
N LYS A 28 3.92 -27.42 -13.92
CA LYS A 28 4.22 -25.98 -13.88
C LYS A 28 3.69 -25.40 -12.57
N ARG A 29 4.57 -24.79 -11.78
CA ARG A 29 4.20 -24.13 -10.52
C ARG A 29 3.11 -23.09 -10.77
N HIS A 30 2.09 -23.05 -9.91
CA HIS A 30 0.97 -22.12 -10.05
C HIS A 30 1.43 -20.66 -10.02
N GLU A 31 0.90 -19.82 -10.90
CA GLU A 31 1.39 -18.44 -11.09
C GLU A 31 1.12 -17.54 -9.87
N GLU A 32 0.09 -17.84 -9.05
CA GLU A 32 -0.18 -17.17 -7.76
C GLU A 32 0.97 -17.33 -6.75
N MET A 33 1.82 -18.36 -6.89
CA MET A 33 2.97 -18.52 -6.00
C MET A 33 3.94 -17.34 -6.09
N GLN A 34 4.01 -16.63 -7.22
CA GLN A 34 4.84 -15.43 -7.35
C GLN A 34 4.43 -14.34 -6.34
N TYR A 35 3.12 -14.18 -6.11
CA TYR A 35 2.59 -13.23 -5.12
C TYR A 35 2.89 -13.70 -3.70
N LEU A 36 2.68 -14.98 -3.39
CA LEU A 36 2.92 -15.54 -2.06
C LEU A 36 4.40 -15.51 -1.69
N ASP A 37 5.28 -15.88 -2.63
CA ASP A 37 6.73 -15.82 -2.45
C ASP A 37 7.18 -14.39 -2.13
N LEU A 38 6.65 -13.40 -2.84
CA LEU A 38 6.99 -12.00 -2.59
C LEU A 38 6.45 -11.50 -1.24
N VAL A 39 5.25 -11.91 -0.83
CA VAL A 39 4.75 -11.63 0.53
C VAL A 39 5.67 -12.24 1.58
N GLN A 40 6.08 -13.49 1.39
CA GLN A 40 7.01 -14.17 2.31
C GLN A 40 8.37 -13.47 2.36
N GLU A 41 8.90 -13.05 1.21
CA GLU A 41 10.16 -12.29 1.11
C GLU A 41 10.09 -10.97 1.85
N ILE A 42 9.01 -10.19 1.68
CA ILE A 42 8.82 -8.93 2.39
C ILE A 42 8.72 -9.14 3.90
N LEU A 43 8.01 -10.19 4.35
CA LEU A 43 7.90 -10.50 5.78
C LEU A 43 9.23 -10.95 6.40
N ALA A 44 10.07 -11.64 5.63
CA ALA A 44 11.35 -12.15 6.12
C ALA A 44 12.47 -11.09 6.07
N ASN A 45 12.53 -10.31 4.99
CA ASN A 45 13.68 -9.47 4.65
C ASN A 45 13.35 -7.99 4.47
N GLY A 46 12.06 -7.62 4.52
CA GLY A 46 11.63 -6.24 4.28
C GLY A 46 12.14 -5.26 5.34
N GLU A 47 12.56 -4.08 4.89
CA GLU A 47 12.92 -2.99 5.80
C GLU A 47 11.66 -2.49 6.49
N HIS A 48 11.68 -2.42 7.83
CA HIS A 48 10.64 -1.73 8.58
C HIS A 48 10.76 -0.22 8.34
N ARG A 49 9.71 0.38 7.76
CA ARG A 49 9.65 1.80 7.43
C ARG A 49 8.44 2.46 8.09
N PRO A 50 8.63 3.63 8.72
CA PRO A 50 7.49 4.41 9.18
C PRO A 50 6.71 4.92 7.95
N ASP A 51 5.39 4.89 8.00
CA ASP A 51 4.55 5.40 6.93
C ASP A 51 3.83 6.69 7.34
N ARG A 52 3.15 7.30 6.36
CA ARG A 52 2.31 8.49 6.59
C ARG A 52 1.05 8.22 7.42
N THR A 53 0.71 6.95 7.68
CA THR A 53 -0.50 6.55 8.41
C THR A 53 -0.22 6.26 9.88
N GLY A 54 1.04 6.12 10.29
CA GLY A 54 1.45 5.75 11.65
C GLY A 54 1.42 4.24 11.91
N THR A 55 1.04 3.43 10.92
CA THR A 55 0.93 1.96 11.04
C THR A 55 2.29 1.31 10.90
N GLY A 56 3.12 1.84 9.99
CA GLY A 56 4.39 1.24 9.60
C GLY A 56 4.19 0.11 8.59
N THR A 57 5.27 -0.15 7.85
CA THR A 57 5.30 -1.16 6.80
C THR A 57 6.61 -1.95 6.83
N TYR A 58 6.58 -3.21 6.44
CA TYR A 58 7.75 -3.91 5.92
C TYR A 58 7.77 -3.76 4.40
N SER A 59 8.89 -3.35 3.82
CA SER A 59 8.95 -3.08 2.37
C SER A 59 10.24 -3.52 1.71
N ILE A 60 10.14 -3.83 0.42
CA ILE A 60 11.25 -4.07 -0.50
C ILE A 60 11.07 -3.16 -1.72
N PHE A 61 12.17 -2.62 -2.23
CA PHE A 61 12.15 -1.76 -3.41
C PHE A 61 12.47 -2.55 -4.67
N ALA A 62 11.66 -2.34 -5.72
CA ALA A 62 11.80 -2.93 -7.04
C ALA A 62 11.99 -4.46 -7.02
N PRO A 63 11.07 -5.22 -6.40
CA PRO A 63 11.16 -6.68 -6.37
C PRO A 63 11.00 -7.28 -7.78
N PRO A 64 11.26 -8.60 -7.95
CA PRO A 64 10.98 -9.31 -9.19
C PRO A 64 9.54 -9.08 -9.67
N SER A 65 9.37 -8.85 -10.96
CA SER A 65 8.05 -8.60 -11.54
C SER A 65 7.19 -9.86 -11.55
N LEU A 66 5.90 -9.73 -11.25
CA LEU A 66 4.95 -10.84 -11.35
C LEU A 66 4.47 -10.97 -12.79
N LYS A 67 4.38 -12.19 -13.32
CA LYS A 67 3.88 -12.42 -14.68
C LYS A 67 2.77 -13.46 -14.70
N PHE A 68 1.64 -13.09 -15.29
CA PHE A 68 0.44 -13.92 -15.36
C PHE A 68 0.04 -14.15 -16.80
N SER A 69 -0.24 -15.41 -17.15
CA SER A 69 -0.91 -15.72 -18.42
C SER A 69 -2.36 -15.28 -18.35
N LEU A 70 -2.86 -14.71 -19.45
CA LEU A 70 -4.27 -14.31 -19.58
C LEU A 70 -5.05 -15.28 -20.47
N ASN A 71 -4.36 -16.25 -21.06
CA ASN A 71 -4.96 -17.29 -21.88
C ASN A 71 -4.30 -18.63 -21.57
N ASN A 72 -5.10 -19.69 -21.59
CA ASN A 72 -4.64 -21.06 -21.51
C ASN A 72 -5.20 -21.82 -22.71
N ASN A 73 -4.37 -22.02 -23.73
CA ASN A 73 -4.70 -22.80 -24.93
C ASN A 73 -6.05 -22.40 -25.58
N GLY A 74 -6.24 -21.10 -25.82
CA GLY A 74 -7.44 -20.55 -26.43
C GLY A 74 -8.51 -20.11 -25.42
N GLN A 75 -8.48 -20.60 -24.18
CA GLN A 75 -9.43 -20.21 -23.13
C GLN A 75 -8.93 -18.97 -22.37
N PRO A 76 -9.65 -17.84 -22.37
CA PRO A 76 -9.33 -16.70 -21.51
C PRO A 76 -9.42 -17.09 -20.03
N ILE A 77 -8.37 -16.74 -19.28
CA ILE A 77 -8.28 -16.92 -17.84
C ILE A 77 -8.03 -15.58 -17.17
N LEU A 78 -8.49 -15.44 -15.93
CA LEU A 78 -8.30 -14.23 -15.14
C LEU A 78 -7.42 -14.56 -13.93
N PRO A 79 -6.24 -13.94 -13.74
CA PRO A 79 -5.40 -14.11 -12.55
C PRO A 79 -6.04 -13.44 -11.32
N LEU A 80 -7.17 -13.98 -10.89
CA LEU A 80 -7.90 -13.57 -9.71
C LEU A 80 -7.48 -14.48 -8.56
N LEU A 81 -6.70 -13.92 -7.63
CA LEU A 81 -6.08 -14.71 -6.56
C LEU A 81 -7.10 -15.54 -5.78
N THR A 82 -6.69 -16.75 -5.41
CA THR A 82 -7.56 -17.78 -4.85
C THR A 82 -7.26 -18.08 -3.39
N THR A 83 -6.04 -17.81 -2.91
CA THR A 83 -5.67 -17.93 -1.49
C THR A 83 -6.44 -16.96 -0.59
N LYS A 84 -6.99 -15.88 -1.17
CA LYS A 84 -7.92 -14.97 -0.53
C LYS A 84 -8.94 -14.46 -1.54
N ARG A 85 -10.23 -14.44 -1.17
CA ARG A 85 -11.29 -13.86 -2.01
C ARG A 85 -11.00 -12.37 -2.29
N VAL A 86 -10.92 -12.03 -3.57
CA VAL A 86 -10.80 -10.66 -4.08
C VAL A 86 -12.20 -10.08 -4.31
N PHE A 87 -12.38 -8.78 -4.06
CA PHE A 87 -13.67 -8.10 -4.21
C PHE A 87 -13.98 -7.78 -5.68
N LEU A 88 -14.26 -8.81 -6.48
CA LEU A 88 -14.42 -8.71 -7.94
C LEU A 88 -15.43 -7.64 -8.41
N LYS A 89 -16.58 -7.50 -7.73
CA LYS A 89 -17.58 -6.46 -8.05
C LYS A 89 -16.94 -5.06 -8.05
N ALA A 90 -16.11 -4.77 -7.04
CA ALA A 90 -15.43 -3.49 -6.94
C ALA A 90 -14.35 -3.32 -8.01
N VAL A 91 -13.61 -4.39 -8.33
CA VAL A 91 -12.60 -4.37 -9.42
C VAL A 91 -13.24 -3.99 -10.74
N VAL A 92 -14.35 -4.63 -11.10
CA VAL A 92 -15.03 -4.37 -12.37
C VAL A 92 -15.63 -2.96 -12.38
N ALA A 93 -16.36 -2.57 -11.33
CA ALA A 93 -16.97 -1.25 -11.26
C ALA A 93 -15.95 -0.11 -11.33
N GLU A 94 -14.83 -0.23 -10.61
CA GLU A 94 -13.77 0.78 -10.64
C GLU A 94 -13.07 0.83 -12.00
N LEU A 95 -12.82 -0.30 -12.64
CA LEU A 95 -12.23 -0.32 -13.97
C LEU A 95 -13.11 0.38 -15.00
N LEU A 96 -14.42 0.10 -14.99
CA LEU A 96 -15.37 0.78 -15.88
C LEU A 96 -15.43 2.29 -15.58
N TRP A 97 -15.41 2.68 -14.31
CA TRP A 97 -15.32 4.07 -13.88
C TRP A 97 -14.04 4.77 -14.39
N PHE A 98 -12.88 4.07 -14.39
CA PHE A 98 -11.65 4.61 -15.00
C PHE A 98 -11.78 4.74 -16.52
N VAL A 99 -12.34 3.73 -17.20
CA VAL A 99 -12.56 3.77 -18.65
C VAL A 99 -13.45 4.96 -19.00
N GLU A 100 -14.53 5.21 -18.28
CA GLU A 100 -15.43 6.36 -18.49
C GLU A 100 -14.79 7.73 -18.24
N GLY A 101 -13.60 7.78 -17.62
CA GLY A 101 -12.96 9.06 -17.26
C GLY A 101 -13.60 9.76 -16.06
N ASN A 102 -14.44 9.05 -15.30
CA ASN A 102 -15.15 9.59 -14.15
C ASN A 102 -14.16 9.91 -13.01
N THR A 103 -14.48 10.94 -12.21
CA THR A 103 -13.65 11.45 -11.11
C THR A 103 -14.40 11.60 -9.79
N SER A 104 -15.69 11.26 -9.78
CA SER A 104 -16.52 11.26 -8.57
C SER A 104 -16.59 9.88 -7.94
N SER A 105 -16.23 9.76 -6.67
CA SER A 105 -16.40 8.51 -5.91
C SER A 105 -17.87 8.15 -5.70
N THR A 106 -18.78 9.13 -5.77
CA THR A 106 -20.21 8.95 -5.48
C THR A 106 -20.86 7.90 -6.38
N ALA A 107 -20.50 7.87 -7.66
CA ALA A 107 -21.02 6.87 -8.60
C ALA A 107 -20.66 5.43 -8.19
N LEU A 108 -19.45 5.23 -7.66
CA LEU A 108 -19.04 3.93 -7.11
C LEU A 108 -19.77 3.62 -5.80
N SER A 109 -19.90 4.61 -4.91
CA SER A 109 -20.61 4.45 -3.64
C SER A 109 -22.08 4.05 -3.84
N GLU A 110 -22.77 4.68 -4.80
CA GLU A 110 -24.14 4.37 -5.21
C GLU A 110 -24.29 2.96 -5.79
N ALA A 111 -23.27 2.47 -6.50
CA ALA A 111 -23.19 1.07 -6.94
C ALA A 111 -22.83 0.07 -5.81
N GLY A 112 -22.66 0.55 -4.59
CA GLY A 112 -22.28 -0.24 -3.41
C GLY A 112 -20.79 -0.54 -3.32
N VAL A 113 -19.94 0.22 -4.00
CA VAL A 113 -18.48 0.08 -4.03
C VAL A 113 -17.85 1.27 -3.29
N LYS A 114 -17.42 1.03 -2.05
CA LYS A 114 -17.00 2.08 -1.10
C LYS A 114 -15.49 2.28 -0.97
N ILE A 115 -14.72 1.83 -1.95
CA ILE A 115 -13.25 1.81 -1.87
C ILE A 115 -12.65 3.22 -1.88
N TRP A 116 -13.35 4.20 -2.48
CA TRP A 116 -12.93 5.61 -2.55
C TRP A 116 -13.59 6.53 -1.52
N ASP A 117 -14.62 6.08 -0.79
CA ASP A 117 -15.36 6.90 0.20
C ASP A 117 -14.42 7.58 1.21
N GLY A 118 -13.39 6.87 1.66
CA GLY A 118 -12.42 7.40 2.61
C GLY A 118 -11.54 8.52 2.05
N ASN A 119 -11.24 8.49 0.75
CA ASN A 119 -10.44 9.51 0.07
C ASN A 119 -11.29 10.64 -0.50
N GLY A 120 -12.58 10.40 -0.74
CA GLY A 120 -13.55 11.40 -1.16
C GLY A 120 -14.24 12.13 0.00
N SER A 121 -13.96 11.78 1.26
CA SER A 121 -14.61 12.39 2.42
C SER A 121 -14.20 13.85 2.59
N ARG A 122 -15.08 14.67 3.20
CA ARG A 122 -14.79 16.08 3.50
C ARG A 122 -13.49 16.23 4.29
N GLU A 123 -13.35 15.40 5.33
CA GLU A 123 -12.20 15.42 6.23
C GLU A 123 -10.90 15.10 5.49
N PHE A 124 -10.92 14.12 4.57
CA PHE A 124 -9.73 13.76 3.82
C PHE A 124 -9.35 14.85 2.82
N LEU A 125 -10.31 15.35 2.04
CA LEU A 125 -10.09 16.42 1.06
C LEU A 125 -9.53 17.68 1.73
N ASP A 126 -10.04 18.07 2.90
CA ASP A 126 -9.50 19.19 3.67
C ASP A 126 -8.05 18.95 4.12
N SER A 127 -7.75 17.72 4.57
CA SER A 127 -6.41 17.35 5.04
C SER A 127 -5.32 17.36 3.95
N VAL A 128 -5.73 17.38 2.66
CA VAL A 128 -4.84 17.46 1.50
C VAL A 128 -4.95 18.80 0.77
N GLY A 129 -5.65 19.80 1.34
CA GLY A 129 -5.75 21.15 0.80
C GLY A 129 -6.76 21.31 -0.34
N LEU A 130 -7.73 20.40 -0.45
CA LEU A 130 -8.78 20.38 -1.47
C LEU A 130 -10.15 20.78 -0.89
N SER A 131 -10.16 21.76 0.03
CA SER A 131 -11.38 22.22 0.72
C SER A 131 -12.45 22.81 -0.21
N HIS A 132 -12.05 23.30 -1.37
CA HIS A 132 -12.93 23.85 -2.40
C HIS A 132 -13.69 22.78 -3.21
N ARG A 133 -13.29 21.50 -3.12
CA ARG A 133 -13.94 20.40 -3.85
C ARG A 133 -15.20 19.93 -3.14
N GLU A 134 -16.18 19.45 -3.89
CA GLU A 134 -17.33 18.75 -3.32
C GLU A 134 -16.93 17.38 -2.74
N VAL A 135 -17.72 16.87 -1.80
CA VAL A 135 -17.52 15.51 -1.28
C VAL A 135 -17.64 14.51 -2.43
N GLY A 136 -16.65 13.64 -2.54
CA GLY A 136 -16.52 12.64 -3.60
C GLY A 136 -15.79 13.12 -4.85
N ASP A 137 -15.51 14.41 -5.04
CA ASP A 137 -14.65 14.88 -6.13
C ASP A 137 -13.18 14.57 -5.80
N LEU A 138 -12.62 13.56 -6.49
CA LEU A 138 -11.26 13.09 -6.31
C LEU A 138 -10.23 13.92 -7.09
N GLY A 139 -10.66 14.88 -7.91
CA GLY A 139 -9.84 15.64 -8.83
C GLY A 139 -9.46 14.84 -10.09
N PRO A 140 -8.47 15.31 -10.88
CA PRO A 140 -8.09 14.72 -12.17
C PRO A 140 -7.27 13.43 -12.01
N VAL A 141 -7.85 12.41 -11.39
CA VAL A 141 -7.23 11.11 -11.09
C VAL A 141 -7.37 10.12 -12.26
N TYR A 142 -6.55 9.06 -12.26
CA TYR A 142 -6.62 7.87 -13.13
C TYR A 142 -7.37 8.03 -14.46
N GLY A 143 -8.66 7.71 -14.50
CA GLY A 143 -9.50 7.73 -15.71
C GLY A 143 -9.51 9.08 -16.40
N PHE A 144 -9.54 10.19 -15.64
CA PHE A 144 -9.42 11.52 -16.21
C PHE A 144 -8.12 11.68 -17.00
N GLN A 145 -7.00 11.22 -16.44
CA GLN A 145 -5.74 11.27 -17.16
C GLN A 145 -5.72 10.31 -18.35
N TRP A 146 -6.46 9.20 -18.31
CA TRP A 146 -6.56 8.28 -19.45
C TRP A 146 -7.33 8.86 -20.62
N ARG A 147 -8.40 9.62 -20.36
CA ARG A 147 -9.32 10.14 -21.39
C ARG A 147 -9.07 11.61 -21.73
N HIS A 148 -8.48 12.38 -20.82
CA HIS A 148 -8.36 13.84 -20.87
C HIS A 148 -6.99 14.33 -20.39
N PHE A 149 -5.91 13.61 -20.73
CA PHE A 149 -4.57 13.94 -20.25
C PHE A 149 -4.19 15.40 -20.58
N GLY A 150 -3.79 16.16 -19.55
CA GLY A 150 -3.39 17.57 -19.70
C GLY A 150 -4.54 18.56 -19.86
N ALA A 151 -5.81 18.13 -19.80
CA ALA A 151 -6.94 19.04 -19.73
C ALA A 151 -6.96 19.82 -18.41
N GLU A 152 -7.42 21.07 -18.44
CA GLU A 152 -7.65 21.84 -17.23
C GLU A 152 -8.85 21.28 -16.46
N TYR A 153 -8.60 20.75 -15.26
CA TYR A 153 -9.64 20.23 -14.39
C TYR A 153 -10.40 21.35 -13.67
N VAL A 154 -11.72 21.30 -13.74
CA VAL A 154 -12.66 22.18 -13.04
C VAL A 154 -13.25 21.43 -11.84
N ASP A 155 -14.18 20.51 -12.10
CA ASP A 155 -14.85 19.66 -11.10
C ASP A 155 -15.25 18.30 -11.71
N ALA A 156 -15.86 17.43 -10.90
CA ALA A 156 -16.26 16.09 -11.31
C ALA A 156 -17.55 16.03 -12.15
N LYS A 157 -18.26 17.15 -12.33
CA LYS A 157 -19.54 17.23 -13.07
C LYS A 157 -19.38 17.84 -14.47
N THR A 158 -18.26 18.49 -14.70
CA THR A 158 -17.92 19.14 -15.97
C THR A 158 -17.78 18.10 -17.08
N ASP A 159 -18.34 18.40 -18.27
CA ASP A 159 -18.07 17.63 -19.47
C ASP A 159 -16.68 17.97 -20.02
N TYR A 160 -15.83 16.94 -20.11
CA TYR A 160 -14.47 17.02 -20.63
C TYR A 160 -14.34 16.42 -22.04
N THR A 161 -15.44 16.07 -22.70
CA THR A 161 -15.42 15.53 -24.07
C THR A 161 -14.60 16.44 -25.00
N GLY A 162 -13.64 15.83 -25.70
CA GLY A 162 -12.74 16.53 -26.63
C GLY A 162 -11.65 17.39 -25.97
N LYS A 163 -11.53 17.40 -24.64
CA LYS A 163 -10.45 18.10 -23.93
C LYS A 163 -9.30 17.16 -23.59
N GLY A 164 -8.08 17.68 -23.67
CA GLY A 164 -6.86 16.92 -23.40
C GLY A 164 -6.56 15.85 -24.45
N VAL A 165 -5.73 14.87 -24.08
CA VAL A 165 -5.40 13.72 -24.93
C VAL A 165 -6.13 12.48 -24.43
N ASP A 166 -6.94 11.85 -25.30
CA ASP A 166 -7.54 10.54 -25.04
C ASP A 166 -6.54 9.43 -25.37
N GLN A 167 -5.72 9.09 -24.37
CA GLN A 167 -4.68 8.07 -24.48
C GLN A 167 -5.28 6.68 -24.71
N LEU A 168 -6.45 6.38 -24.13
CA LEU A 168 -7.09 5.08 -24.29
C LEU A 168 -7.58 4.87 -25.73
N ALA A 169 -8.17 5.90 -26.33
CA ALA A 169 -8.53 5.88 -27.75
C ALA A 169 -7.29 5.73 -28.66
N GLU A 170 -6.20 6.45 -28.37
CA GLU A 170 -4.95 6.34 -29.11
C GLU A 170 -4.33 4.93 -29.01
N VAL A 171 -4.37 4.31 -27.83
CA VAL A 171 -3.93 2.92 -27.62
C VAL A 171 -4.72 1.97 -28.52
N ILE A 172 -6.05 2.05 -28.52
CA ILE A 172 -6.90 1.18 -29.34
C ILE A 172 -6.65 1.41 -30.83
N GLN A 173 -6.50 2.67 -31.26
CA GLN A 173 -6.19 3.01 -32.64
C GLN A 173 -4.85 2.39 -33.08
N LYS A 174 -3.81 2.50 -32.25
CA LYS A 174 -2.49 1.90 -32.54
C LYS A 174 -2.56 0.38 -32.57
N LEU A 175 -3.26 -0.26 -31.65
CA LEU A 175 -3.39 -1.72 -31.63
C LEU A 175 -4.09 -2.26 -32.88
N ARG A 176 -5.10 -1.55 -33.40
CA ARG A 176 -5.79 -1.93 -34.63
C ARG A 176 -4.95 -1.72 -35.90
N ASN A 177 -4.23 -0.59 -35.97
CA ASN A 177 -3.66 -0.12 -37.23
C ASN A 177 -2.13 -0.24 -37.32
N ASN A 178 -1.43 -0.21 -36.19
CA ASN A 178 0.03 -0.30 -36.09
C ASN A 178 0.47 -1.11 -34.85
N PRO A 179 0.13 -2.42 -34.77
CA PRO A 179 0.31 -3.23 -33.56
C PRO A 179 1.77 -3.47 -33.16
N TYR A 180 2.74 -3.20 -34.06
CA TYR A 180 4.17 -3.27 -33.76
C TYR A 180 4.74 -1.97 -33.18
N ASP A 181 3.92 -0.92 -33.04
CA ASP A 181 4.35 0.34 -32.45
C ASP A 181 4.85 0.12 -31.02
N ARG A 182 5.94 0.81 -30.66
CA ARG A 182 6.61 0.66 -29.36
C ARG A 182 6.18 1.71 -28.33
N ARG A 183 5.21 2.55 -28.67
CA ARG A 183 4.69 3.69 -27.89
C ARG A 183 3.19 3.53 -27.63
N ILE A 184 2.72 2.29 -27.49
CA ILE A 184 1.36 1.97 -27.06
C ILE A 184 1.36 2.03 -25.53
N ILE A 185 1.20 3.23 -24.98
CA ILE A 185 1.38 3.54 -23.55
C ILE A 185 0.15 4.29 -23.06
N LEU A 186 -0.26 4.00 -21.82
CA LEU A 186 -1.32 4.67 -21.08
C LEU A 186 -0.76 5.16 -19.74
N SER A 187 -0.81 6.46 -19.46
CA SER A 187 -0.26 7.03 -18.22
C SER A 187 -1.29 7.81 -17.43
N ALA A 188 -1.33 7.60 -16.11
CA ALA A 188 -2.04 8.44 -15.15
C ALA A 188 -1.11 9.46 -14.46
N TRP A 189 0.20 9.37 -14.66
CA TRP A 189 1.16 10.22 -13.95
C TRP A 189 1.38 11.56 -14.65
N ASN A 190 0.69 12.59 -14.17
CA ASN A 190 0.84 13.96 -14.63
C ASN A 190 1.38 14.86 -13.50
N PRO A 191 2.69 15.20 -13.50
CA PRO A 191 3.30 16.05 -12.47
C PRO A 191 2.60 17.40 -12.24
N ALA A 192 2.02 18.01 -13.29
CA ALA A 192 1.33 19.29 -13.19
C ALA A 192 0.02 19.20 -12.40
N ASP A 193 -0.61 18.02 -12.38
CA ASP A 193 -1.91 17.80 -11.75
C ASP A 193 -1.82 17.07 -10.40
N LEU A 194 -0.66 16.57 -9.98
CA LEU A 194 -0.53 15.79 -8.73
C LEU A 194 -1.09 16.50 -7.50
N LYS A 195 -0.93 17.84 -7.43
CA LYS A 195 -1.45 18.65 -6.32
C LYS A 195 -2.97 18.86 -6.36
N LYS A 196 -3.62 18.54 -7.49
CA LYS A 196 -5.07 18.68 -7.70
C LYS A 196 -5.82 17.39 -7.36
N MET A 197 -5.10 16.27 -7.21
CA MET A 197 -5.64 14.92 -6.98
C MET A 197 -5.79 14.65 -5.48
N ALA A 198 -6.89 14.00 -5.08
CA ALA A 198 -7.06 13.52 -3.71
C ALA A 198 -5.96 12.53 -3.31
N LEU A 199 -5.58 11.65 -4.23
CA LEU A 199 -4.45 10.73 -4.05
C LEU A 199 -3.68 10.57 -5.36
N PRO A 200 -2.35 10.77 -5.36
CA PRO A 200 -1.52 10.50 -6.53
C PRO A 200 -1.65 9.03 -7.01
N PRO A 201 -1.69 8.77 -8.33
CA PRO A 201 -1.88 7.43 -8.88
C PRO A 201 -0.86 6.42 -8.35
N CYS A 202 -1.32 5.27 -7.87
CA CYS A 202 -0.43 4.16 -7.47
C CYS A 202 0.05 3.38 -8.69
N HIS A 203 -0.89 2.90 -9.52
CA HIS A 203 -0.60 2.34 -10.84
C HIS A 203 -0.47 3.47 -11.85
N MET A 204 0.77 3.78 -12.21
CA MET A 204 1.13 5.04 -12.86
C MET A 204 1.04 4.98 -14.37
N PHE A 205 1.47 3.89 -14.97
CA PHE A 205 1.37 3.69 -16.42
C PHE A 205 1.35 2.22 -16.78
N ALA A 206 0.80 1.93 -17.96
CA ALA A 206 0.84 0.63 -18.59
C ALA A 206 1.35 0.75 -20.04
N GLN A 207 2.11 -0.26 -20.47
CA GLN A 207 2.56 -0.40 -21.85
C GLN A 207 1.98 -1.67 -22.45
N PHE A 208 1.54 -1.58 -23.70
CA PHE A 208 0.99 -2.69 -24.45
C PHE A 208 1.95 -3.15 -25.54
N TYR A 209 1.90 -4.44 -25.85
CA TYR A 209 2.73 -5.09 -26.86
C TYR A 209 1.95 -6.18 -27.57
N VAL A 210 2.02 -6.25 -28.89
CA VAL A 210 1.41 -7.33 -29.67
C VAL A 210 2.49 -8.31 -30.13
N SER A 211 2.37 -9.56 -29.71
CA SER A 211 3.21 -10.64 -30.21
C SER A 211 2.45 -11.49 -31.22
N TYR A 212 3.20 -12.25 -32.02
CA TYR A 212 2.61 -13.24 -32.92
C TYR A 212 3.43 -14.53 -32.86
N PRO A 213 3.02 -15.48 -32.00
CA PRO A 213 3.75 -16.73 -31.74
C PRO A 213 4.11 -17.51 -33.02
N ARG A 214 5.18 -18.29 -32.97
CA ARG A 214 5.62 -19.14 -34.11
C ARG A 214 4.83 -20.44 -34.21
N SER A 215 4.38 -21.01 -33.10
CA SER A 215 3.55 -22.22 -33.06
C SER A 215 2.26 -22.04 -33.88
N GLU A 216 1.55 -20.94 -33.63
CA GLU A 216 0.30 -20.60 -34.33
C GLU A 216 0.53 -20.13 -35.79
N ARG A 217 1.75 -19.71 -36.14
CA ARG A 217 2.11 -19.41 -37.53
C ARG A 217 2.07 -20.67 -38.39
N ASN A 218 2.54 -21.80 -37.87
CA ASN A 218 2.56 -23.04 -38.63
C ASN A 218 1.15 -23.59 -38.84
N GLU A 219 0.28 -23.50 -37.84
CA GLU A 219 -1.12 -23.93 -37.94
C GLU A 219 -1.96 -23.02 -38.83
N ALA A 220 -1.82 -21.69 -38.71
CA ALA A 220 -2.51 -20.73 -39.59
C ALA A 220 -2.08 -20.86 -41.06
N GLN A 221 -0.80 -21.16 -41.31
CA GLN A 221 -0.26 -21.37 -42.65
C GLN A 221 -0.72 -22.70 -43.27
N GLN A 222 -1.04 -23.71 -42.45
CA GLN A 222 -1.65 -24.97 -42.88
C GLN A 222 -3.16 -24.83 -43.15
N ASN A 223 -3.87 -23.99 -42.39
CA ASN A 223 -5.33 -23.86 -42.46
C ASN A 223 -5.83 -22.60 -43.21
N GLY A 224 -4.94 -21.84 -43.85
CA GLY A 224 -5.29 -20.60 -44.58
C GLY A 224 -5.80 -19.45 -43.68
N GLY A 225 -5.53 -19.53 -42.37
CA GLY A 225 -5.99 -18.55 -41.38
C GLY A 225 -5.13 -17.28 -41.33
N LYS A 226 -5.73 -16.16 -40.92
CA LYS A 226 -4.97 -14.95 -40.58
C LYS A 226 -4.20 -15.15 -39.28
N LYS A 227 -2.94 -14.71 -39.27
CA LYS A 227 -2.08 -14.65 -38.08
C LYS A 227 -2.72 -13.74 -37.02
N GLN A 228 -3.18 -14.29 -35.90
CA GLN A 228 -3.79 -13.50 -34.82
C GLN A 228 -2.72 -12.94 -33.87
N GLY A 229 -2.88 -11.69 -33.45
CA GLY A 229 -1.96 -11.04 -32.51
C GLY A 229 -2.35 -11.32 -31.06
N HIS A 230 -1.34 -11.49 -30.20
CA HIS A 230 -1.50 -11.69 -28.76
C HIS A 230 -1.14 -10.40 -28.02
N LEU A 231 -2.08 -9.83 -27.29
CA LEU A 231 -1.93 -8.58 -26.54
C LEU A 231 -1.33 -8.84 -25.16
N HIS A 232 -0.17 -8.25 -24.91
CA HIS A 232 0.49 -8.26 -23.60
C HIS A 232 0.39 -6.86 -22.99
N CYS A 233 0.29 -6.82 -21.66
CA CYS A 233 0.29 -5.60 -20.87
C CYS A 233 1.41 -5.66 -19.83
N GLN A 234 2.19 -4.58 -19.72
CA GLN A 234 3.10 -4.34 -18.60
C GLN A 234 2.59 -3.17 -17.79
N LEU A 235 2.29 -3.42 -16.52
CA LEU A 235 1.88 -2.41 -15.53
C LEU A 235 3.10 -1.97 -14.71
N TYR A 236 3.28 -0.66 -14.51
CA TYR A 236 4.16 -0.13 -13.47
C TYR A 236 3.36 0.51 -12.33
N GLN A 237 3.56 0.02 -11.12
CA GLN A 237 2.95 0.52 -9.90
C GLN A 237 4.02 1.02 -8.93
N ARG A 238 3.99 2.30 -8.55
CA ARG A 238 5.04 2.90 -7.67
C ARG A 238 4.95 2.45 -6.22
N SER A 239 3.77 2.06 -5.75
CA SER A 239 3.46 1.81 -4.35
C SER A 239 2.40 0.72 -4.27
N CYS A 240 2.78 -0.40 -3.66
CA CYS A 240 2.10 -1.68 -3.82
C CYS A 240 1.80 -2.26 -2.44
N ASP A 241 0.60 -1.99 -1.94
CA ASP A 241 0.05 -2.66 -0.77
C ASP A 241 -0.21 -4.12 -1.13
N MET A 242 0.67 -5.01 -0.67
CA MET A 242 0.60 -6.43 -0.95
C MET A 242 -0.63 -7.08 -0.32
N GLY A 243 -1.10 -6.57 0.83
CA GLY A 243 -2.25 -7.10 1.53
C GLY A 243 -3.54 -6.89 0.73
N LEU A 244 -3.85 -5.65 0.38
CA LEU A 244 -5.14 -5.29 -0.24
C LEU A 244 -5.04 -4.87 -1.71
N GLY A 245 -4.08 -4.01 -2.03
CA GLY A 245 -3.99 -3.35 -3.34
C GLY A 245 -3.55 -4.28 -4.47
N VAL A 246 -2.45 -5.01 -4.30
CA VAL A 246 -1.84 -5.80 -5.38
C VAL A 246 -2.78 -6.85 -5.97
N PRO A 247 -3.51 -7.68 -5.17
CA PRO A 247 -4.49 -8.62 -5.73
C PRO A 247 -5.59 -7.93 -6.55
N PHE A 248 -5.99 -6.73 -6.13
CA PHE A 248 -6.99 -5.91 -6.82
C PHE A 248 -6.43 -5.37 -8.15
N ASN A 249 -5.19 -4.85 -8.14
CA ASN A 249 -4.56 -4.27 -9.32
C ASN A 249 -4.18 -5.33 -10.38
N ILE A 250 -3.79 -6.54 -9.97
CA ILE A 250 -3.60 -7.68 -10.88
C ILE A 250 -4.89 -7.97 -11.65
N ALA A 251 -6.02 -8.11 -10.94
CA ALA A 251 -7.31 -8.38 -11.56
C ALA A 251 -7.77 -7.23 -12.46
N SER A 252 -7.61 -5.97 -12.02
CA SER A 252 -8.02 -4.78 -12.77
C SER A 252 -7.29 -4.67 -14.12
N TYR A 253 -5.94 -4.75 -14.14
CA TYR A 253 -5.19 -4.63 -15.39
C TYR A 253 -5.26 -5.88 -16.27
N ALA A 254 -5.50 -7.06 -15.68
CA ALA A 254 -5.83 -8.25 -16.45
C ALA A 254 -7.16 -8.08 -17.20
N LEU A 255 -8.20 -7.58 -16.51
CA LEU A 255 -9.49 -7.26 -17.13
C LEU A 255 -9.37 -6.18 -18.20
N LEU A 256 -8.62 -5.10 -17.94
CA LEU A 256 -8.36 -4.06 -18.95
C LEU A 256 -7.71 -4.65 -20.20
N THR A 257 -6.75 -5.55 -20.02
CA THR A 257 -6.07 -6.22 -21.14
C THR A 257 -7.04 -7.10 -21.93
N HIS A 258 -7.91 -7.85 -21.24
CA HIS A 258 -8.98 -8.63 -21.86
C HIS A 258 -9.96 -7.76 -22.66
N MET A 259 -10.41 -6.64 -22.08
CA MET A 259 -11.30 -5.69 -22.74
C MET A 259 -10.68 -5.11 -24.01
N ILE A 260 -9.43 -4.62 -23.92
CA ILE A 260 -8.71 -4.05 -25.07
C ILE A 260 -8.46 -5.12 -26.13
N ALA A 261 -8.06 -6.34 -25.74
CA ALA A 261 -7.87 -7.44 -26.67
C ALA A 261 -9.17 -7.76 -27.41
N HIS A 262 -10.30 -7.82 -26.69
CA HIS A 262 -11.62 -8.08 -27.27
C HIS A 262 -12.05 -7.00 -28.26
N VAL A 263 -11.87 -5.72 -27.91
CA VAL A 263 -12.17 -4.56 -28.77
C VAL A 263 -11.26 -4.52 -30.01
N CYS A 264 -10.02 -5.00 -29.90
CA CYS A 264 -9.06 -5.01 -31.00
C CYS A 264 -9.00 -6.34 -31.76
N GLU A 265 -9.89 -7.29 -31.45
CA GLU A 265 -9.91 -8.65 -32.03
C GLU A 265 -8.59 -9.43 -31.86
N LEU A 266 -7.86 -9.14 -30.79
CA LEU A 266 -6.61 -9.79 -30.38
C LEU A 266 -6.88 -10.92 -29.37
N VAL A 267 -5.91 -11.82 -29.23
CA VAL A 267 -5.88 -12.81 -28.15
C VAL A 267 -5.27 -12.18 -26.90
N PRO A 268 -5.85 -12.32 -25.70
CA PRO A 268 -5.19 -11.87 -24.48
C PRO A 268 -3.95 -12.73 -24.20
N GLY A 269 -2.78 -12.10 -24.11
CA GLY A 269 -1.50 -12.77 -23.93
C GLY A 269 -1.11 -12.90 -22.46
N SER A 270 -0.45 -11.87 -21.90
CA SER A 270 0.01 -11.89 -20.51
C SER A 270 -0.03 -10.51 -19.86
N LEU A 271 -0.19 -10.49 -18.53
CA LEU A 271 0.05 -9.32 -17.69
C LEU A 271 1.42 -9.46 -17.00
N THR A 272 2.25 -8.42 -17.06
CA THR A 272 3.48 -8.30 -16.27
C THR A 272 3.33 -7.12 -15.32
N HIS A 273 3.44 -7.36 -14.01
CA HIS A 273 3.29 -6.35 -12.97
C HIS A 273 4.66 -6.00 -12.39
N VAL A 274 5.13 -4.80 -12.76
CA VAL A 274 6.38 -4.19 -12.26
C VAL A 274 6.03 -3.28 -11.09
N MET A 275 6.72 -3.48 -9.96
CA MET A 275 6.42 -2.80 -8.71
C MET A 275 7.62 -1.94 -8.28
N GLY A 276 7.34 -0.77 -7.72
CA GLY A 276 8.30 0.11 -7.07
C GLY A 276 8.46 -0.26 -5.60
N ASP A 277 7.87 0.51 -4.70
CA ASP A 277 7.79 0.17 -3.28
C ASP A 277 6.71 -0.91 -3.06
N ALA A 278 7.14 -2.15 -2.79
CA ALA A 278 6.24 -3.25 -2.45
C ALA A 278 6.28 -3.49 -0.94
N HIS A 279 5.12 -3.39 -0.30
CA HIS A 279 5.05 -3.36 1.16
C HIS A 279 3.86 -4.12 1.74
N VAL A 280 4.07 -4.57 2.97
CA VAL A 280 3.07 -5.14 3.87
C VAL A 280 2.92 -4.19 5.05
N TYR A 281 1.70 -3.73 5.32
CA TYR A 281 1.42 -2.98 6.55
C TYR A 281 1.61 -3.87 7.77
N CYS A 282 2.15 -3.30 8.85
CA CYS A 282 2.44 -4.06 10.07
C CYS A 282 1.20 -4.75 10.65
N ASP A 283 0.01 -4.14 10.54
CA ASP A 283 -1.26 -4.70 11.00
C ASP A 283 -1.89 -5.73 10.04
N HIS A 284 -1.26 -6.01 8.90
CA HIS A 284 -1.66 -7.06 7.96
C HIS A 284 -0.79 -8.33 8.09
N VAL A 285 0.28 -8.30 8.88
CA VAL A 285 1.26 -9.39 9.00
C VAL A 285 0.60 -10.71 9.39
N ASP A 286 -0.22 -10.72 10.45
CA ASP A 286 -0.84 -11.96 10.93
C ASP A 286 -1.88 -12.50 9.93
N ALA A 287 -2.64 -11.60 9.30
CA ALA A 287 -3.58 -11.96 8.25
C ALA A 287 -2.88 -12.57 7.02
N LEU A 288 -1.70 -12.07 6.65
CA LEU A 288 -0.91 -12.59 5.54
C LEU A 288 -0.22 -13.91 5.90
N LYS A 289 0.23 -14.12 7.13
CA LYS A 289 0.74 -15.43 7.59
C LYS A 289 -0.32 -16.53 7.42
N VAL A 290 -1.57 -16.25 7.78
CA VAL A 290 -2.70 -17.18 7.53
C VAL A 290 -2.95 -17.39 6.04
N GLN A 291 -2.75 -16.36 5.20
CA GLN A 291 -2.88 -16.51 3.74
C GLN A 291 -1.77 -17.41 3.17
N LEU A 292 -0.54 -17.31 3.68
CA LEU A 292 0.63 -18.08 3.23
C LEU A 292 0.50 -19.59 3.51
N GLU A 293 -0.34 -19.99 4.45
CA GLU A 293 -0.65 -21.41 4.74
C GLU A 293 -1.61 -22.04 3.71
N ARG A 294 -2.17 -21.25 2.78
CA ARG A 294 -3.18 -21.71 1.83
C ARG A 294 -2.55 -22.04 0.48
N GLU A 295 -2.79 -23.25 0.02
CA GLU A 295 -2.45 -23.64 -1.35
C GLU A 295 -3.34 -22.91 -2.37
N PRO A 296 -2.75 -22.31 -3.44
CA PRO A 296 -3.51 -21.76 -4.54
C PRO A 296 -4.41 -22.81 -5.21
N ARG A 297 -5.57 -22.36 -5.69
CA ARG A 297 -6.50 -23.11 -6.52
C ARG A 297 -6.43 -22.58 -7.96
N PRO A 298 -6.93 -23.34 -8.95
CA PRO A 298 -6.95 -22.87 -10.33
C PRO A 298 -7.60 -21.49 -10.47
N PHE A 299 -6.99 -20.63 -11.28
CA PHE A 299 -7.60 -19.36 -11.64
C PHE A 299 -8.92 -19.56 -12.40
N PRO A 300 -9.90 -18.65 -12.21
CA PRO A 300 -11.16 -18.71 -12.93
C PRO A 300 -10.99 -18.43 -14.43
N THR A 301 -11.98 -18.87 -15.21
CA THR A 301 -12.10 -18.50 -16.62
C THR A 301 -12.90 -17.21 -16.77
N LEU A 302 -12.66 -16.49 -17.86
CA LEU A 302 -13.38 -15.27 -18.21
C LEU A 302 -14.13 -15.46 -19.52
N GLU A 303 -15.43 -15.13 -19.50
CA GLU A 303 -16.26 -14.99 -20.69
C GLU A 303 -16.67 -13.53 -20.84
N ILE A 304 -16.65 -13.04 -22.08
CA ILE A 304 -17.10 -11.69 -22.43
C ILE A 304 -18.38 -11.85 -23.25
N ALA A 305 -19.49 -11.30 -22.75
CA ALA A 305 -20.81 -11.45 -23.36
C ALA A 305 -21.01 -10.57 -24.60
N ARG A 306 -20.15 -9.56 -24.79
CA ARG A 306 -20.20 -8.64 -25.93
C ARG A 306 -19.65 -9.29 -27.19
N GLU A 307 -20.14 -8.86 -28.35
CA GLU A 307 -19.52 -9.17 -29.63
C GLU A 307 -18.08 -8.62 -29.69
N LYS A 308 -17.20 -9.34 -30.40
CA LYS A 308 -15.81 -8.92 -30.62
C LYS A 308 -15.75 -7.65 -31.48
N GLY A 309 -14.75 -6.81 -31.26
CA GLY A 309 -14.66 -5.50 -31.89
C GLY A 309 -15.43 -4.41 -31.11
N GLY A 310 -15.85 -3.35 -31.80
CA GLY A 310 -16.70 -2.29 -31.22
C GLY A 310 -15.94 -1.18 -30.46
N SER A 311 -16.58 -0.57 -29.46
CA SER A 311 -15.98 0.47 -28.62
C SER A 311 -15.53 -0.07 -27.27
N ILE A 312 -14.54 0.59 -26.66
CA ILE A 312 -14.17 0.40 -25.25
C ILE A 312 -15.17 1.07 -24.30
N ASP A 313 -15.98 2.00 -24.81
CA ASP A 313 -16.96 2.74 -24.02
C ASP A 313 -18.28 1.94 -23.87
N GLY A 314 -19.02 2.22 -22.80
CA GLY A 314 -20.36 1.66 -22.57
C GLY A 314 -20.39 0.16 -22.22
N TRP A 315 -19.30 -0.34 -21.65
CA TRP A 315 -19.24 -1.68 -21.05
C TRP A 315 -19.99 -1.70 -19.73
N LYS A 316 -20.62 -2.84 -19.42
CA LYS A 316 -21.37 -3.06 -18.18
C LYS A 316 -20.74 -4.18 -17.37
N VAL A 317 -21.08 -4.26 -16.08
CA VAL A 317 -20.54 -5.29 -15.18
C VAL A 317 -20.89 -6.70 -15.67
N GLU A 318 -22.13 -6.86 -16.13
CA GLU A 318 -22.71 -8.07 -16.68
C GLU A 318 -22.08 -8.53 -18.01
N ASP A 319 -21.31 -7.67 -18.67
CA ASP A 319 -20.56 -8.06 -19.88
C ASP A 319 -19.33 -8.92 -19.56
N LEU A 320 -18.89 -8.96 -18.29
CA LEU A 320 -17.69 -9.64 -17.81
C LEU A 320 -18.06 -10.79 -16.86
N ILE A 321 -18.12 -12.00 -17.41
CA ILE A 321 -18.61 -13.20 -16.70
C ILE A 321 -17.42 -14.03 -16.24
N VAL A 322 -17.13 -14.01 -14.94
CA VAL A 322 -16.09 -14.84 -14.32
C VAL A 322 -16.68 -16.17 -13.87
N LYS A 323 -16.18 -17.28 -14.40
CA LYS A 323 -16.64 -18.64 -14.10
C LYS A 323 -15.61 -19.40 -13.27
N ASP A 324 -16.10 -20.36 -12.49
CA ASP A 324 -15.26 -21.29 -11.70
C ASP A 324 -14.35 -20.62 -10.65
N TYR A 325 -14.71 -19.41 -10.18
CA TYR A 325 -13.97 -18.75 -9.11
C TYR A 325 -14.27 -19.37 -7.74
N ASN A 326 -13.42 -20.30 -7.32
CA ASN A 326 -13.52 -21.02 -6.05
C ASN A 326 -12.39 -20.64 -5.07
N PRO A 327 -12.31 -19.38 -4.57
CA PRO A 327 -11.25 -18.99 -3.64
C PRO A 327 -11.47 -19.56 -2.24
N HIS A 328 -10.42 -19.56 -1.45
CA HIS A 328 -10.50 -19.68 0.00
C HIS A 328 -11.30 -18.51 0.60
N LYS A 329 -11.72 -18.67 1.87
CA LYS A 329 -12.53 -17.67 2.57
C LYS A 329 -11.81 -16.32 2.67
N THR A 330 -12.57 -15.23 2.73
CA THR A 330 -12.02 -13.88 2.94
C THR A 330 -11.17 -13.82 4.21
N ILE A 331 -10.09 -13.05 4.15
CA ILE A 331 -9.31 -12.64 5.33
C ILE A 331 -9.50 -11.14 5.45
N ALA A 332 -10.00 -10.68 6.60
CA ALA A 332 -10.23 -9.26 6.84
C ALA A 332 -8.89 -8.55 7.05
N MET A 333 -8.71 -7.42 6.36
CA MET A 333 -7.58 -6.51 6.52
C MET A 333 -8.11 -5.08 6.49
N LYS A 334 -7.57 -4.22 7.34
CA LYS A 334 -8.01 -2.82 7.45
C LYS A 334 -7.38 -1.99 6.32
N ILE A 335 -8.17 -1.15 5.67
CA ILE A 335 -7.62 -0.15 4.74
C ILE A 335 -6.91 0.94 5.56
N GLN A 336 -5.65 1.22 5.25
CA GLN A 336 -4.90 2.26 5.95
C GLN A 336 -5.35 3.66 5.52
N ARG A 337 -5.77 4.44 6.51
CA ARG A 337 -6.11 5.87 6.38
C ARG A 337 -5.06 6.67 7.15
N ARG A 338 -4.81 7.92 6.75
CA ARG A 338 -3.91 8.80 7.53
C ARG A 338 -4.41 8.83 8.97
N CYS A 339 -3.55 8.59 9.98
CA CYS A 339 -3.93 8.75 11.40
C CYS A 339 -4.30 10.21 11.65
N GLN A 340 -5.57 10.45 11.98
CA GLN A 340 -6.18 11.77 12.10
C GLN A 340 -6.07 12.36 13.51
N LEU A 341 -5.55 11.61 14.51
CA LEU A 341 -5.36 12.14 15.87
C LEU A 341 -4.45 13.38 15.88
N ARG A 342 -3.40 13.37 15.05
CA ARG A 342 -2.48 14.50 14.92
C ARG A 342 -3.16 15.76 14.38
N ASP A 343 -4.12 15.63 13.47
CA ASP A 343 -4.80 16.77 12.83
C ASP A 343 -6.03 17.23 13.64
N LYS A 344 -6.73 16.31 14.32
CA LYS A 344 -7.85 16.60 15.24
C LYS A 344 -7.43 17.54 16.36
N TYR A 345 -6.33 17.24 17.05
CA TYR A 345 -5.81 18.12 18.11
C TYR A 345 -5.12 19.37 17.56
N LYS A 346 -4.63 19.36 16.32
CA LYS A 346 -4.07 20.57 15.69
C LYS A 346 -5.14 21.62 15.41
N ALA A 347 -6.36 21.19 15.06
CA ALA A 347 -7.50 22.07 14.80
C ALA A 347 -8.16 22.57 16.10
N GLU A 348 -8.31 21.70 17.11
CA GLU A 348 -8.84 22.06 18.44
C GLU A 348 -7.91 23.00 19.23
N MET A 349 -6.62 23.09 18.84
CA MET A 349 -5.60 23.96 19.46
C MET A 349 -5.36 25.28 18.69
N SER A 350 -6.22 25.62 17.73
CA SER A 350 -6.18 26.94 17.08
C SER A 350 -6.70 28.03 18.04
N VAL A 351 -5.91 29.10 18.22
CA VAL A 351 -6.18 30.21 19.15
C VAL A 351 -6.45 31.47 18.31
N ASP A 352 -7.51 32.19 18.66
CA ASP A 352 -7.84 33.53 18.13
C ASP A 352 -6.63 34.48 18.17
N ASP A 353 -6.45 35.22 17.07
CA ASP A 353 -5.47 36.30 16.91
C ASP A 353 -5.83 37.50 17.80
N ALA A 354 -5.53 37.43 19.10
CA ALA A 354 -5.43 38.63 19.95
C ALA A 354 -4.70 38.33 21.26
N CYS A 355 -3.41 38.65 21.32
CA CYS A 355 -2.83 39.17 22.57
C CYS A 355 -1.67 40.12 22.24
N PRO A 356 -1.62 41.34 22.82
CA PRO A 356 -0.68 42.36 22.42
C PRO A 356 0.72 42.11 22.97
N SER A 357 1.70 42.69 22.29
CA SER A 357 3.10 42.79 22.67
C SER A 357 3.32 43.33 24.09
N SER A 358 4.12 42.63 24.91
CA SER A 358 5.01 43.27 25.88
C SER A 358 6.13 42.32 26.37
N THR A 359 7.36 42.75 26.10
CA THR A 359 8.57 42.71 26.96
C THR A 359 9.12 41.36 27.45
N VAL A 360 10.24 40.98 26.82
CA VAL A 360 11.26 40.07 27.34
C VAL A 360 12.09 40.79 28.42
N VAL A 361 12.24 40.17 29.59
CA VAL A 361 13.35 40.43 30.53
C VAL A 361 13.98 39.08 30.89
N SER A 362 15.26 38.91 30.55
CA SER A 362 16.10 37.79 30.99
C SER A 362 16.91 38.20 32.22
N THR A 363 17.38 37.24 33.03
CA THR A 363 18.83 37.00 33.27
C THR A 363 19.04 35.92 34.34
N VAL A 364 19.88 34.91 34.07
CA VAL A 364 20.89 34.43 35.05
C VAL A 364 22.19 34.07 34.28
N PRO A 365 23.40 34.40 34.78
CA PRO A 365 24.61 34.61 33.98
C PRO A 365 25.42 33.35 33.64
N SER A 366 26.20 33.49 32.57
CA SER A 366 27.05 32.50 31.90
C SER A 366 28.33 32.06 32.65
N ARG A 367 28.28 31.82 33.97
CA ARG A 367 29.45 31.29 34.72
C ARG A 367 29.22 30.00 35.52
N THR A 368 28.01 29.46 35.55
CA THR A 368 27.73 28.16 36.25
C THR A 368 27.88 26.94 35.34
N ALA A 369 28.06 27.13 34.02
CA ALA A 369 28.15 26.03 33.06
C ALA A 369 29.47 25.23 33.12
N ALA A 370 30.53 25.77 33.74
CA ALA A 370 31.85 25.14 33.76
C ALA A 370 32.16 24.32 35.02
N PHE A 371 31.34 24.44 36.09
CA PHE A 371 31.56 23.67 37.33
C PHE A 371 30.68 22.42 37.44
N ALA A 372 29.59 22.36 36.66
CA ALA A 372 28.68 21.22 36.67
C ALA A 372 29.15 20.03 35.82
N SER A 373 30.10 20.23 34.90
CA SER A 373 30.54 19.17 33.98
C SER A 373 31.37 18.08 34.64
N THR A 374 32.16 18.38 35.68
CA THR A 374 33.07 17.38 36.27
C THR A 374 32.39 16.53 37.35
N THR A 375 31.45 17.11 38.12
CA THR A 375 30.70 16.39 39.15
C THR A 375 29.55 15.57 38.54
N LEU A 376 28.87 16.05 37.47
CA LEU A 376 27.87 15.23 36.79
C LEU A 376 28.51 14.05 36.05
N ILE A 377 29.71 14.17 35.48
CA ILE A 377 30.37 13.02 34.82
C ILE A 377 30.75 11.95 35.86
N ALA A 378 31.21 12.34 37.06
CA ALA A 378 31.51 11.38 38.12
C ALA A 378 30.26 10.66 38.68
N VAL A 379 29.12 11.37 38.82
CA VAL A 379 27.85 10.77 39.25
C VAL A 379 27.21 9.93 38.12
N SER A 380 27.44 10.31 36.86
CA SER A 380 26.93 9.56 35.70
C SER A 380 27.65 8.23 35.52
N VAL A 381 28.97 8.16 35.75
CA VAL A 381 29.72 6.90 35.62
C VAL A 381 29.34 5.91 36.74
N ALA A 382 29.16 6.38 37.98
CA ALA A 382 28.70 5.52 39.07
C ALA A 382 27.26 5.02 38.90
N ALA A 383 26.37 5.84 38.32
CA ALA A 383 24.99 5.45 38.03
C ALA A 383 24.89 4.52 36.81
N ILE A 384 25.74 4.70 35.79
CA ILE A 384 25.80 3.82 34.61
C ILE A 384 26.35 2.43 34.98
N ASP A 385 27.33 2.35 35.88
CA ASP A 385 27.85 1.06 36.36
C ASP A 385 26.82 0.28 37.20
N MET A 386 25.93 0.98 37.92
CA MET A 386 24.79 0.33 38.62
C MET A 386 23.72 -0.20 37.67
N VAL A 387 23.57 0.41 36.49
CA VAL A 387 22.56 0.04 35.47
C VAL A 387 22.97 -1.21 34.67
N PHE A 388 24.26 -1.58 34.65
CA PHE A 388 24.70 -2.83 34.01
C PHE A 388 24.51 -4.09 34.88
N ILE A 389 24.24 -3.95 36.18
CA ILE A 389 24.12 -5.09 37.11
C ILE A 389 22.67 -5.59 37.25
N ILE A 390 21.66 -4.81 36.86
CA ILE A 390 20.26 -5.23 36.94
C ILE A 390 19.63 -5.17 35.55
N GLY A 391 19.38 -6.34 34.97
CA GLY A 391 18.71 -6.50 33.68
C GLY A 391 17.35 -5.80 33.64
N GLY A 392 17.31 -4.62 33.04
CA GLY A 392 16.10 -3.80 32.96
C GLY A 392 16.39 -2.40 32.44
N ALA A 393 16.81 -2.28 31.17
CA ALA A 393 17.17 -1.00 30.54
C ALA A 393 16.08 0.10 30.60
N VAL A 394 14.83 -0.28 30.87
CA VAL A 394 13.69 0.64 30.99
C VAL A 394 13.49 1.13 32.42
N ILE A 395 13.63 0.24 33.42
CA ILE A 395 13.46 0.59 34.84
C ILE A 395 14.59 1.52 35.29
N GLY A 396 15.81 1.28 34.83
CA GLY A 396 16.97 2.13 35.13
C GLY A 396 16.81 3.57 34.61
N ARG A 397 16.17 3.77 33.44
CA ARG A 397 15.91 5.12 32.90
C ARG A 397 14.85 5.87 33.68
N VAL A 398 13.80 5.19 34.13
CA VAL A 398 12.74 5.80 34.95
C VAL A 398 13.28 6.21 36.32
N ALA A 399 14.10 5.35 36.95
CA ALA A 399 14.74 5.65 38.21
C ALA A 399 15.72 6.84 38.11
N ALA A 400 16.53 6.90 37.04
CA ALA A 400 17.48 7.99 36.81
C ALA A 400 16.76 9.34 36.60
N LEU A 401 15.67 9.37 35.83
CA LEU A 401 14.87 10.58 35.62
C LEU A 401 14.14 11.04 36.89
N TRP A 402 13.68 10.09 37.72
CA TRP A 402 13.09 10.38 39.02
C TRP A 402 14.11 11.01 40.00
N MET A 403 15.33 10.45 40.07
CA MET A 403 16.40 11.01 40.92
C MET A 403 16.84 12.40 40.43
N ILE A 404 16.90 12.63 39.12
CA ILE A 404 17.19 13.95 38.55
C ILE A 404 16.08 14.96 38.91
N SER A 405 14.81 14.55 38.89
CA SER A 405 13.68 15.39 39.29
C SER A 405 13.73 15.79 40.78
N GLU A 406 14.07 14.85 41.67
CA GLU A 406 14.26 15.12 43.10
C GLU A 406 15.46 16.04 43.37
N MET A 407 16.59 15.84 42.68
CA MET A 407 17.77 16.70 42.80
C MET A 407 17.53 18.13 42.31
N MET A 408 16.65 18.31 41.32
CA MET A 408 16.35 19.61 40.70
C MET A 408 15.24 20.40 41.45
N LYS A 409 14.60 19.81 42.47
CA LYS A 409 13.43 20.38 43.17
C LYS A 409 12.27 20.79 42.23
N GLU A 410 12.12 20.12 41.10
CA GLU A 410 11.02 20.37 40.16
C GLU A 410 9.90 19.33 40.32
N LYS A 411 8.65 19.75 40.04
CA LYS A 411 7.43 18.97 40.30
C LYS A 411 7.43 17.65 39.49
N PRO A 412 7.04 16.51 40.10
CA PRO A 412 7.18 15.19 39.50
C PRO A 412 6.30 15.02 38.25
N ILE A 413 6.88 14.39 37.22
CA ILE A 413 6.28 14.16 35.91
C ILE A 413 5.67 12.73 35.83
N MET A 414 4.36 12.59 35.58
CA MET A 414 3.77 11.28 35.26
C MET A 414 3.88 10.90 33.78
N HIS A 415 4.25 9.65 33.51
CA HIS A 415 4.24 9.01 32.20
C HIS A 415 3.28 7.80 32.20
N ARG A 416 2.43 7.67 31.18
CA ARG A 416 1.57 6.49 30.97
C ARG A 416 1.77 5.95 29.56
N ILE A 417 1.98 4.63 29.45
CA ILE A 417 2.03 3.90 28.18
C ILE A 417 0.60 3.45 27.85
N VAL A 418 0.13 3.74 26.63
CA VAL A 418 -1.21 3.37 26.14
C VAL A 418 -1.09 2.36 24.99
N GLN A 419 -2.02 1.40 24.91
CA GLN A 419 -1.95 0.30 23.95
C GLN A 419 -2.75 0.56 22.65
N ASN A 420 -3.70 1.49 22.65
CA ASN A 420 -4.53 1.80 21.49
C ASN A 420 -5.09 3.24 21.51
N GLU A 421 -5.68 3.68 20.40
CA GLU A 421 -6.20 5.04 20.22
C GLU A 421 -7.36 5.40 21.16
N LEU A 422 -8.19 4.43 21.54
CA LEU A 422 -9.29 4.63 22.50
C LEU A 422 -8.76 4.94 23.90
N GLU A 423 -7.71 4.23 24.32
CA GLU A 423 -7.04 4.46 25.60
C GLU A 423 -6.31 5.81 25.61
N ALA A 424 -5.69 6.19 24.47
CA ALA A 424 -5.08 7.50 24.30
C ALA A 424 -6.11 8.65 24.38
N ASP A 425 -7.25 8.52 23.67
CA ASP A 425 -8.31 9.54 23.67
C ASP A 425 -8.98 9.66 25.04
N ALA A 426 -9.23 8.55 25.73
CA ALA A 426 -9.75 8.54 27.10
C ALA A 426 -8.78 9.23 28.07
N PHE A 427 -7.48 8.93 27.97
CA PHE A 427 -6.45 9.54 28.82
C PHE A 427 -6.29 11.03 28.54
N ILE A 428 -6.31 11.46 27.28
CA ILE A 428 -6.26 12.88 26.92
C ILE A 428 -7.51 13.62 27.44
N ARG A 429 -8.70 13.04 27.33
CA ARG A 429 -9.93 13.62 27.90
C ARG A 429 -9.88 13.71 29.43
N GLU A 430 -9.36 12.68 30.10
CA GLU A 430 -9.18 12.65 31.55
C GLU A 430 -8.21 13.75 32.04
N ILE A 431 -7.13 13.97 31.28
CA ILE A 431 -6.17 15.05 31.54
C ILE A 431 -6.81 16.42 31.32
N LEU A 432 -7.50 16.62 30.20
CA LEU A 432 -8.15 17.89 29.86
C LEU A 432 -9.32 18.24 30.80
N ALA A 433 -9.95 17.24 31.43
CA ALA A 433 -11.04 17.42 32.38
C ALA A 433 -10.59 17.88 33.78
N ASN A 434 -9.29 17.88 34.09
CA ASN A 434 -8.78 18.30 35.39
C ASN A 434 -8.17 19.72 35.33
N PRO A 435 -8.83 20.74 35.91
CA PRO A 435 -8.27 22.09 35.96
C PRO A 435 -7.02 22.14 36.85
N GLY A 436 -5.94 22.74 36.34
CA GLY A 436 -4.67 22.93 37.04
C GLY A 436 -3.48 22.10 36.53
N LEU A 437 -3.69 21.29 35.49
CA LEU A 437 -2.61 20.53 34.84
C LEU A 437 -1.80 21.40 33.88
N THR A 438 -0.48 21.31 34.01
CA THR A 438 0.47 21.82 33.02
C THR A 438 0.94 20.64 32.19
N ILE A 439 0.90 20.76 30.86
CA ILE A 439 1.24 19.66 29.95
C ILE A 439 2.34 20.16 29.04
N GLU A 440 3.45 19.44 28.97
CA GLU A 440 4.48 19.69 27.97
C GLU A 440 4.29 18.72 26.79
N LEU A 441 4.06 19.27 25.60
CA LEU A 441 3.82 18.50 24.38
C LEU A 441 4.74 19.00 23.28
N MET A 442 5.70 18.16 22.87
CA MET A 442 6.72 18.51 21.88
C MET A 442 7.48 19.83 22.20
N GLY A 443 7.77 20.07 23.47
CA GLY A 443 8.44 21.30 23.92
C GLY A 443 7.54 22.53 23.99
N HIS A 444 6.22 22.39 23.88
CA HIS A 444 5.26 23.47 24.12
C HIS A 444 4.56 23.26 25.47
N VAL A 445 4.43 24.34 26.25
CA VAL A 445 3.81 24.28 27.58
C VAL A 445 2.37 24.75 27.48
N PHE A 446 1.45 23.92 27.97
CA PHE A 446 0.02 24.19 28.03
C PHE A 446 -0.46 24.25 29.47
N ILE A 447 -1.30 25.22 29.82
CA ILE A 447 -1.98 25.34 31.11
C ILE A 447 -3.47 25.46 30.84
N ASN A 448 -4.28 24.57 31.41
CA ASN A 448 -5.73 24.56 31.22
C ASN A 448 -6.13 24.60 29.73
N GLY A 449 -5.44 23.82 28.89
CA GLY A 449 -5.68 23.78 27.44
C GLY A 449 -5.10 24.95 26.64
N LYS A 450 -4.53 25.98 27.28
CA LYS A 450 -3.95 27.15 26.59
C LYS A 450 -2.42 27.05 26.50
N CYS A 451 -1.86 27.24 25.30
CA CYS A 451 -0.42 27.29 25.11
C CYS A 451 0.15 28.58 25.73
N VAL A 452 0.97 28.45 26.77
CA VAL A 452 1.57 29.59 27.48
C VAL A 452 3.05 29.79 27.12
N LYS A 453 3.71 28.80 26.51
CA LYS A 453 5.11 28.92 26.09
C LYS A 453 5.40 28.07 24.86
N ARG A 454 6.03 28.68 23.85
CA ARG A 454 6.50 27.98 22.63
C ARG A 454 8.02 27.93 22.61
N TYR A 455 8.60 26.74 22.43
CA TYR A 455 10.03 26.59 22.16
C TYR A 455 10.23 26.23 20.69
N ASN A 456 11.05 27.03 20.00
CA ASN A 456 11.56 26.70 18.66
C ASN A 456 12.95 26.08 18.83
N ARG A 457 13.06 24.76 18.81
CA ARG A 457 14.34 24.08 18.52
C ARG A 457 14.12 22.87 17.61
N PHE A 458 15.01 22.77 16.63
CA PHE A 458 15.09 21.69 15.66
C PHE A 458 15.30 20.32 16.36
N PHE A 459 14.41 19.38 16.03
CA PHE A 459 14.44 17.90 16.16
C PHE A 459 15.13 17.20 17.36
N ASN A 460 14.38 16.36 18.08
CA ASN A 460 14.63 14.89 18.08
C ASN A 460 13.47 14.01 18.60
N LEU A 461 13.50 12.74 18.20
CA LEU A 461 12.55 11.65 18.44
C LEU A 461 12.32 11.32 19.93
N SER A 462 11.12 11.60 20.44
CA SER A 462 10.35 10.84 21.42
C SER A 462 9.22 11.75 21.92
N THR A 463 7.97 11.34 21.72
CA THR A 463 6.84 12.07 22.29
C THR A 463 6.75 11.69 23.77
N THR A 464 7.33 12.50 24.64
CA THR A 464 7.20 12.32 26.10
C THR A 464 6.05 13.16 26.60
N PHE A 465 5.03 12.54 27.20
CA PHE A 465 3.95 13.24 27.90
C PHE A 465 4.37 13.47 29.33
N GLY A 466 4.39 14.72 29.79
CA GLY A 466 4.74 15.02 31.17
C GLY A 466 3.70 15.87 31.90
N VAL A 467 3.41 15.48 33.15
CA VAL A 467 2.40 16.09 34.04
C VAL A 467 3.05 16.43 35.39
N PRO A 468 3.21 17.70 35.78
CA PRO A 468 3.66 18.08 37.11
C PRO A 468 2.49 18.06 38.12
N ILE A 469 2.62 17.28 39.19
CA ILE A 469 1.61 17.16 40.26
C ILE A 469 2.12 17.81 41.56
N PRO A 470 1.29 18.53 42.34
CA PRO A 470 1.66 18.95 43.69
C PRO A 470 1.90 17.73 44.61
N PRO A 471 2.90 17.77 45.51
CA PRO A 471 3.32 16.60 46.30
C PRO A 471 2.22 15.98 47.19
N TYR A 472 1.14 16.70 47.48
CA TYR A 472 0.10 16.29 48.43
C TYR A 472 -1.17 15.67 47.80
N LYS A 473 -1.18 15.34 46.49
CA LYS A 473 -2.37 14.74 45.83
C LYS A 473 -2.22 13.27 45.40
N ILE A 474 -1.09 12.64 45.67
CA ILE A 474 -0.79 11.26 45.22
C ILE A 474 -1.68 10.21 45.92
N GLU A 475 -2.05 10.40 47.19
CA GLU A 475 -2.85 9.41 47.95
C GLU A 475 -4.27 9.18 47.39
N LYS A 476 -4.88 10.20 46.76
CA LYS A 476 -6.22 10.07 46.17
C LYS A 476 -6.24 9.35 44.82
N LEU A 477 -5.09 9.26 44.13
CA LEU A 477 -4.97 8.57 42.84
C LEU A 477 -4.72 7.07 43.03
N LEU A 478 -4.08 6.66 44.14
CA LEU A 478 -3.77 5.26 44.42
C LEU A 478 -4.92 4.47 45.08
N THR A 479 -5.94 5.15 45.60
CA THR A 479 -7.04 4.54 46.37
C THR A 479 -8.36 4.38 45.60
N GLY A 480 -8.38 4.74 44.31
CA GLY A 480 -9.56 4.63 43.43
C GLY A 480 -9.71 3.27 42.71
N GLY A 481 -8.84 2.31 42.97
CA GLY A 481 -8.95 0.94 42.48
C GLY A 481 -9.70 0.07 43.48
N ALA A 482 -10.82 -0.48 43.06
CA ALA A 482 -11.64 -1.40 43.83
C ALA A 482 -10.82 -2.52 44.49
N HIS A 483 -11.15 -2.82 45.74
CA HIS A 483 -10.93 -4.13 46.34
C HIS A 483 -11.55 -5.22 45.44
N GLY A 484 -10.77 -6.24 45.13
CA GLY A 484 -11.21 -7.48 44.46
C GLY A 484 -10.01 -8.28 43.94
N GLU A 485 -9.63 -9.29 44.72
CA GLU A 485 -8.64 -10.39 44.52
C GLU A 485 -7.62 -10.34 43.37
#